data_AF-A0A917CUW9-F1
#
_entry.id   AF-A0A917CUW9-F1
#
_cell.length_a   1.000
_cell.length_b   1.000
_cell.length_c   1.000
_cell.angle_alpha   90.00
_cell.angle_beta   90.00
_cell.angle_gamma   90.00
#
_symmetry.space_group_name_H-M   'P 1'
#
loop_
_entity.id
_entity.type
_entity.pdbx_description
1 polymer ?
#
loop_
_entity_poly.entity_id
_entity_poly.type
_entity_poly.pdbx_seq_one_letter_code
_entity_poly.pdbx_strand_id
1 'polypeptide(L)'
;MKFFVILWVTLFWVVGCQTETTENPNKSSVPGACTKDAKVCEDGQTVSRNPALNCAFDPCPEPLTEIQCADDMKQCPDGSFVKRHPNNECLFKACPEQSKQKEPVVYCTQEALQCDDGSYVGRDPENNCAFKPCPDGSEPERSKPRLD
;
A
#
# COMPACT_ATOMS: atom_id res chain seq x y z
N MET A 1 -30.16 44.14 61.35
CA MET A 1 -29.06 43.45 60.64
C MET A 1 -29.04 41.98 61.03
N LYS A 2 -29.85 41.13 60.38
CA LYS A 2 -29.83 39.65 60.44
C LYS A 2 -30.98 39.04 59.62
N PHE A 3 -32.11 39.75 59.48
CA PHE A 3 -33.25 39.33 58.65
C PHE A 3 -33.14 39.72 57.15
N PHE A 4 -32.45 40.80 56.80
CA PHE A 4 -32.28 41.23 55.39
C PHE A 4 -31.33 40.35 54.57
N VAL A 5 -30.42 39.61 55.23
CA VAL A 5 -29.46 38.73 54.56
C VAL A 5 -30.13 37.43 54.11
N ILE A 6 -31.13 36.95 54.86
CA ILE A 6 -31.82 35.68 54.59
C ILE A 6 -32.76 35.83 53.38
N LEU A 7 -33.39 36.99 53.20
CA LEU A 7 -34.28 37.28 52.06
C LEU A 7 -33.56 37.41 50.70
N TRP A 8 -32.26 37.71 50.69
CA TRP A 8 -31.46 37.78 49.46
C TRP A 8 -30.86 36.43 49.06
N VAL A 9 -30.57 35.57 50.03
CA VAL A 9 -30.04 34.21 49.78
C VAL A 9 -31.12 33.29 49.22
N THR A 10 -32.39 33.46 49.63
CA THR A 10 -33.51 32.68 49.10
C THR A 10 -33.98 33.16 47.72
N LEU A 11 -33.79 34.44 47.37
CA LEU A 11 -34.15 34.96 46.04
C LEU A 11 -33.18 34.51 44.94
N PHE A 12 -31.91 34.23 45.29
CA PHE A 12 -30.89 33.78 44.34
C PHE A 12 -30.84 32.26 44.12
N TRP A 13 -31.57 31.47 44.91
CA TRP A 13 -31.69 30.01 44.76
C TRP A 13 -32.81 29.56 43.81
N VAL A 14 -33.68 30.48 43.37
CA VAL A 14 -34.78 30.17 42.42
C VAL A 14 -34.37 30.43 40.96
N VAL A 15 -33.19 31.02 40.71
CA VAL A 15 -32.59 31.03 39.37
C VAL A 15 -31.79 29.75 39.19
N GLY A 16 -32.48 28.61 39.33
CA GLY A 16 -31.99 27.35 38.82
C GLY A 16 -31.81 27.45 37.32
N CYS A 17 -30.73 26.86 36.82
CA CYS A 17 -30.44 26.71 35.39
C CYS A 17 -31.72 26.38 34.60
N GLN A 18 -32.25 27.35 33.86
CA GLN A 18 -32.99 27.00 32.66
C GLN A 18 -31.94 26.58 31.64
N THR A 19 -31.60 25.30 31.64
CA THR A 19 -31.15 24.66 30.40
C THR A 19 -32.36 24.67 29.48
N GLU A 20 -32.48 25.73 28.69
CA GLU A 20 -33.31 25.70 27.50
C GLU A 20 -32.73 24.63 26.58
N THR A 21 -33.20 23.39 26.77
CA THR A 21 -33.18 22.42 25.69
C THR A 21 -34.08 23.05 24.62
N THR A 22 -33.47 23.79 23.71
CA THR A 22 -34.09 24.11 22.43
C THR A 22 -34.37 22.76 21.79
N GLU A 23 -35.60 22.26 21.97
CA GLU A 23 -36.10 21.14 21.20
C GLU A 23 -36.10 21.62 19.75
N ASN A 24 -35.03 21.26 19.04
CA ASN A 24 -34.94 21.46 17.61
C ASN A 24 -36.14 20.73 16.99
N PRO A 25 -37.07 21.44 16.33
CA PRO A 25 -38.28 20.85 15.76
C PRO A 25 -37.99 19.89 14.59
N ASN A 26 -36.70 19.65 14.27
CA ASN A 26 -36.25 18.67 13.31
C ASN A 26 -35.48 17.49 13.96
N LYS A 27 -35.82 17.14 15.20
CA LYS A 27 -35.41 15.84 15.77
C LYS A 27 -36.38 14.78 15.25
N SER A 28 -36.11 14.31 14.02
CA SER A 28 -36.73 13.09 13.49
C SER A 28 -36.72 12.04 14.59
N SER A 29 -37.90 11.59 15.00
CA SER A 29 -38.10 10.69 16.13
C SER A 29 -37.63 9.30 15.75
N VAL A 30 -36.30 9.13 15.69
CA VAL A 30 -35.65 7.84 15.48
C VAL A 30 -36.04 6.96 16.67
N PRO A 31 -36.77 5.84 16.44
CA PRO A 31 -37.09 4.92 17.52
C PRO A 31 -35.78 4.45 18.17
N GLY A 32 -35.69 4.51 19.50
CA GLY A 32 -34.47 4.15 20.24
C GLY A 32 -34.04 2.69 20.07
N ALA A 33 -34.94 1.83 19.57
CA ALA A 33 -34.64 0.44 19.21
C ALA A 33 -35.66 -0.07 18.18
N CYS A 34 -35.19 -0.96 17.28
CA CYS A 34 -36.04 -1.75 16.39
C CYS A 34 -36.12 -3.20 16.88
N THR A 35 -37.09 -3.95 16.34
CA THR A 35 -37.12 -5.40 16.51
C THR A 35 -35.89 -6.04 15.87
N LYS A 36 -35.42 -7.17 16.43
CA LYS A 36 -34.19 -7.86 16.05
C LYS A 36 -34.41 -8.92 14.96
N ASP A 37 -35.52 -8.82 14.23
CA ASP A 37 -35.77 -9.67 13.06
C ASP A 37 -34.85 -9.26 11.90
N ALA A 38 -34.53 -10.26 11.08
CA ALA A 38 -33.60 -10.12 9.98
C ALA A 38 -34.23 -10.67 8.70
N LYS A 39 -33.93 -10.02 7.57
CA LYS A 39 -34.39 -10.43 6.24
C LYS A 39 -33.21 -11.02 5.47
N VAL A 40 -33.40 -12.19 4.87
CA VAL A 40 -32.42 -12.81 3.98
C VAL A 40 -32.61 -12.26 2.56
N CYS A 41 -31.53 -11.83 1.94
CA CYS A 41 -31.43 -11.34 0.57
C CYS A 41 -31.23 -12.51 -0.40
N GLU A 42 -31.40 -12.25 -1.71
CA GLU A 42 -31.28 -13.31 -2.74
C GLU A 42 -29.87 -13.91 -2.83
N ASP A 43 -28.85 -13.14 -2.47
CA ASP A 43 -27.45 -13.57 -2.36
C ASP A 43 -27.14 -14.34 -1.05
N GLY A 44 -28.13 -14.51 -0.18
CA GLY A 44 -27.98 -15.15 1.13
C GLY A 44 -27.48 -14.22 2.24
N GLN A 45 -27.13 -12.96 1.95
CA GLN A 45 -26.79 -11.99 2.99
C GLN A 45 -28.02 -11.63 3.83
N THR A 46 -27.81 -11.16 5.05
CA THR A 46 -28.90 -10.84 5.98
C THR A 46 -28.87 -9.37 6.35
N VAL A 47 -30.01 -8.69 6.22
CA VAL A 47 -30.20 -7.27 6.56
C VAL A 47 -31.09 -7.12 7.80
N SER A 48 -30.82 -6.10 8.61
CA SER A 48 -31.55 -5.81 9.86
C SER A 48 -32.43 -4.57 9.70
N ARG A 49 -33.27 -4.30 10.71
CA ARG A 49 -34.03 -3.04 10.77
C ARG A 49 -33.13 -1.87 11.15
N ASN A 50 -33.31 -0.75 10.45
CA ASN A 50 -32.54 0.46 10.64
C ASN A 50 -33.40 1.55 11.31
N PRO A 51 -33.04 2.03 12.53
CA PRO A 51 -33.74 3.12 13.20
C PRO A 51 -33.83 4.40 12.37
N ALA A 52 -32.81 4.71 11.57
CA ALA A 52 -32.81 5.87 10.68
C ALA A 52 -33.82 5.74 9.52
N LEU A 53 -34.25 4.52 9.21
CA LEU A 53 -35.26 4.22 8.19
C LEU A 53 -36.62 3.87 8.81
N ASN A 54 -36.96 4.43 9.98
CA ASN A 54 -38.19 4.11 10.72
C ASN A 54 -38.37 2.61 10.96
N CYS A 55 -37.28 1.92 11.30
CA CYS A 55 -37.23 0.47 11.46
C CYS A 55 -37.62 -0.34 10.21
N ALA A 56 -37.54 0.24 9.01
CA ALA A 56 -37.48 -0.54 7.77
C ALA A 56 -36.19 -1.37 7.73
N PHE A 57 -36.20 -2.47 6.97
CA PHE A 57 -34.97 -3.22 6.70
C PHE A 57 -34.00 -2.36 5.88
N ASP A 58 -32.70 -2.51 6.16
CA ASP A 58 -31.66 -2.02 5.26
C ASP A 58 -31.85 -2.63 3.86
N PRO A 59 -31.51 -1.89 2.79
CA PRO A 59 -31.54 -2.43 1.44
C PRO A 59 -30.57 -3.62 1.33
N CYS A 60 -30.96 -4.61 0.52
CA CYS A 60 -30.03 -5.69 0.18
C CYS A 60 -28.82 -5.12 -0.57
N PRO A 61 -27.61 -5.64 -0.31
CA PRO A 61 -26.44 -5.24 -1.06
C PRO A 61 -26.65 -5.53 -2.54
N GLU A 62 -26.22 -4.61 -3.39
CA GLU A 62 -26.25 -4.86 -4.82
C GLU A 62 -25.30 -6.03 -5.14
N PRO A 63 -25.69 -6.94 -6.05
CA PRO A 63 -24.82 -8.03 -6.45
C PRO A 63 -23.55 -7.41 -7.04
N LEU A 64 -22.41 -7.67 -6.39
CA LEU A 64 -21.12 -7.36 -6.96
C LEU A 64 -20.96 -8.23 -8.20
N THR A 65 -21.23 -7.66 -9.38
CA THR A 65 -20.91 -8.31 -10.65
C THR A 65 -19.39 -8.33 -10.75
N GLU A 66 -18.77 -9.37 -10.22
CA GLU A 66 -17.37 -9.65 -10.49
C GLU A 66 -17.24 -9.91 -12.00
N ILE A 67 -16.68 -8.94 -12.73
CA ILE A 67 -16.40 -9.09 -14.15
C ILE A 67 -15.36 -10.21 -14.27
N GLN A 68 -15.81 -11.39 -14.67
CA GLN A 68 -14.92 -12.52 -14.93
C GLN A 68 -14.39 -12.43 -16.36
N CYS A 69 -13.09 -12.16 -16.48
CA CYS A 69 -12.39 -12.24 -17.75
C CYS A 69 -11.99 -13.69 -18.07
N ALA A 70 -11.75 -13.97 -19.35
CA ALA A 70 -11.09 -15.22 -19.73
C ALA A 70 -9.73 -15.34 -19.03
N ASP A 71 -9.39 -16.55 -18.55
CA ASP A 71 -8.11 -16.84 -17.89
C ASP A 71 -7.03 -17.24 -18.94
N ASP A 72 -6.93 -16.45 -20.00
CA ASP A 72 -5.91 -16.59 -21.03
C ASP A 72 -4.67 -15.72 -20.74
N MET A 73 -3.54 -16.17 -21.24
CA MET A 73 -2.24 -15.50 -21.08
C MET A 73 -1.67 -15.12 -22.44
N LYS A 74 -1.06 -13.93 -22.52
CA LYS A 74 -0.33 -13.46 -23.69
C LYS A 74 1.15 -13.34 -23.36
N GLN A 75 2.00 -13.98 -24.17
CA GLN A 75 3.46 -13.87 -24.03
C GLN A 75 3.95 -12.53 -24.61
N CYS A 76 4.84 -11.88 -23.89
CA CYS A 76 5.51 -10.64 -24.27
C CYS A 76 6.86 -10.91 -24.96
N PRO A 77 7.43 -9.93 -25.69
CA PRO A 77 8.71 -10.11 -26.40
C PRO A 77 9.90 -10.43 -25.49
N ASP A 78 9.83 -10.04 -24.22
CA ASP A 78 10.82 -10.35 -23.18
C ASP A 78 10.68 -11.77 -22.60
N GLY A 79 9.66 -12.53 -23.04
CA GLY A 79 9.32 -13.86 -22.54
C GLY A 79 8.40 -13.87 -21.32
N SER A 80 8.03 -12.71 -20.76
CA SER A 80 7.05 -12.62 -19.67
C SER A 80 5.62 -12.88 -20.16
N PHE A 81 4.66 -13.02 -19.25
CA PHE A 81 3.24 -13.23 -19.58
C PHE A 81 2.33 -12.21 -18.91
N VAL A 82 1.32 -11.75 -19.64
CA VAL A 82 0.27 -10.83 -19.15
C VAL A 82 -1.12 -11.45 -19.26
N LYS A 83 -2.00 -11.09 -18.32
CA LYS A 83 -3.42 -11.52 -18.27
C LYS A 83 -4.37 -10.35 -18.57
N ARG A 84 -5.65 -10.66 -18.76
CA ARG A 84 -6.74 -9.68 -18.87
C ARG A 84 -7.03 -9.00 -17.53
N HIS A 85 -7.50 -7.75 -17.56
CA HIS A 85 -7.85 -7.00 -16.35
C HIS A 85 -9.37 -6.72 -16.29
N PRO A 86 -10.07 -7.03 -15.20
CA PRO A 86 -11.51 -6.73 -15.07
C PRO A 86 -11.84 -5.24 -15.25
N ASN A 87 -10.94 -4.38 -14.79
CA ASN A 87 -11.12 -2.92 -14.77
C ASN A 87 -10.80 -2.22 -16.10
N ASN A 88 -10.45 -2.95 -17.17
CA ASN A 88 -10.14 -2.38 -18.49
C ASN A 88 -10.83 -3.13 -19.64
N GLU A 89 -12.10 -3.52 -19.43
CA GLU A 89 -12.88 -4.27 -20.43
C GLU A 89 -12.22 -5.61 -20.80
N CYS A 90 -11.58 -6.26 -19.83
CA CYS A 90 -10.87 -7.53 -20.05
C CYS A 90 -9.80 -7.47 -21.15
N LEU A 91 -9.15 -6.31 -21.32
CA LEU A 91 -7.99 -6.17 -22.20
C LEU A 91 -6.73 -6.70 -21.51
N PHE A 92 -5.80 -7.25 -22.30
CA PHE A 92 -4.48 -7.62 -21.78
C PHE A 92 -3.77 -6.38 -21.24
N LYS A 93 -3.11 -6.53 -20.09
CA LYS A 93 -2.18 -5.52 -19.59
C LYS A 93 -1.05 -5.29 -20.61
N ALA A 94 -0.55 -4.05 -20.70
CA ALA A 94 0.63 -3.76 -21.50
C ALA A 94 1.82 -4.63 -21.03
N CYS A 95 2.66 -5.06 -21.98
CA CYS A 95 3.90 -5.72 -21.65
C CYS A 95 4.79 -4.77 -20.82
N PRO A 96 5.55 -5.28 -19.85
CA PRO A 96 6.53 -4.45 -19.15
C PRO A 96 7.44 -3.80 -20.18
N GLU A 97 7.70 -2.50 -20.02
CA GLU A 97 8.71 -1.84 -20.84
C GLU A 97 10.02 -2.57 -20.62
N GLN A 98 10.69 -2.92 -21.72
CA GLN A 98 11.96 -3.61 -21.71
C GLN A 98 12.97 -2.69 -21.00
N SER A 99 13.07 -2.81 -19.68
CA SER A 99 14.06 -2.13 -18.89
C SER A 99 15.40 -2.70 -19.28
N LYS A 100 16.03 -2.03 -20.25
CA LYS A 100 17.42 -2.15 -20.68
C LYS A 100 17.88 -3.60 -20.82
N GLN A 101 17.97 -4.03 -22.08
CA GLN A 101 18.84 -5.11 -22.54
C GLN A 101 19.91 -5.40 -21.50
N LYS A 102 19.75 -6.52 -20.79
CA LYS A 102 20.68 -7.00 -19.78
C LYS A 102 22.05 -6.95 -20.44
N GLU A 103 22.86 -5.95 -20.09
CA GLU A 103 24.17 -5.78 -20.71
C GLU A 103 24.91 -7.12 -20.58
N PRO A 104 25.57 -7.59 -21.65
CA PRO A 104 26.26 -8.86 -21.60
C PRO A 104 27.22 -8.84 -20.41
N VAL A 105 26.98 -9.72 -19.44
CA VAL A 105 27.84 -9.81 -18.26
C VAL A 105 29.20 -10.34 -18.75
N VAL A 106 30.21 -9.48 -18.70
CA VAL A 106 31.58 -9.84 -19.06
C VAL A 106 32.20 -10.58 -17.88
N TYR A 107 32.60 -11.83 -18.09
CA TYR A 107 33.30 -12.64 -17.11
C TYR A 107 34.80 -12.71 -17.44
N CYS A 108 35.64 -12.29 -16.50
CA CYS A 108 37.09 -12.40 -16.61
C CYS A 108 37.61 -13.60 -15.82
N THR A 109 38.81 -14.09 -16.17
CA THR A 109 39.53 -15.06 -15.33
C THR A 109 39.92 -14.42 -13.99
N GLN A 110 40.01 -15.23 -12.93
CA GLN A 110 40.34 -14.76 -11.57
C GLN A 110 41.85 -14.67 -11.33
N GLU A 111 42.63 -14.41 -12.38
CA GLU A 111 44.08 -14.25 -12.27
C GLU A 111 44.40 -12.94 -11.54
N ALA A 112 45.46 -12.96 -10.75
CA ALA A 112 46.00 -11.79 -10.09
C ALA A 112 47.49 -11.63 -10.45
N LEU A 113 47.93 -10.39 -10.62
CA LEU A 113 49.35 -10.04 -10.74
C LEU A 113 49.80 -9.30 -9.49
N GLN A 114 51.07 -9.50 -9.11
CA GLN A 114 51.69 -8.81 -7.99
C GLN A 114 52.35 -7.52 -8.49
N CYS A 115 52.21 -6.46 -7.71
CA CYS A 115 52.85 -5.17 -7.91
C CYS A 115 54.16 -5.08 -7.11
N ASP A 116 55.01 -4.10 -7.42
CA ASP A 116 56.31 -3.90 -6.74
C ASP A 116 56.16 -3.54 -5.25
N ASP A 117 55.04 -2.89 -4.88
CA ASP A 117 54.67 -2.61 -3.49
C ASP A 117 54.18 -3.85 -2.73
N GLY A 118 54.10 -5.01 -3.39
CA GLY A 118 53.63 -6.28 -2.86
C GLY A 118 52.10 -6.46 -2.91
N SER A 119 51.34 -5.47 -3.38
CA SER A 119 49.89 -5.57 -3.59
C SER A 119 49.55 -6.47 -4.79
N TYR A 120 48.27 -6.79 -4.97
CA TYR A 120 47.79 -7.61 -6.08
C TYR A 120 46.64 -6.93 -6.82
N VAL A 121 46.65 -7.05 -8.15
CA VAL A 121 45.62 -6.51 -9.05
C VAL A 121 45.00 -7.61 -9.90
N GLY A 122 43.69 -7.54 -10.08
CA GLY A 122 42.92 -8.47 -10.93
C GLY A 122 42.52 -7.86 -12.27
N ARG A 123 41.71 -8.60 -13.03
CA ARG A 123 41.17 -8.16 -14.32
C ARG A 123 39.99 -7.21 -14.17
N ASP A 124 39.83 -6.32 -15.15
CA ASP A 124 38.76 -5.32 -15.22
C ASP A 124 37.72 -5.69 -16.30
N PRO A 125 36.48 -6.08 -15.92
CA PRO A 125 35.40 -6.36 -16.86
C PRO A 125 35.04 -5.18 -17.77
N GLU A 126 35.28 -3.94 -17.32
CA GLU A 126 34.97 -2.72 -18.09
C GLU A 126 36.07 -2.38 -19.12
N ASN A 127 37.25 -2.99 -18.98
CA ASN A 127 38.40 -2.76 -19.85
C ASN A 127 38.90 -4.04 -20.53
N ASN A 128 37.99 -4.78 -21.18
CA ASN A 128 38.29 -6.01 -21.92
C ASN A 128 39.10 -7.04 -21.11
N CYS A 129 38.84 -7.14 -19.81
CA CYS A 129 39.55 -8.01 -18.89
C CYS A 129 41.07 -7.74 -18.79
N ALA A 130 41.54 -6.54 -19.13
CA ALA A 130 42.91 -6.12 -18.84
C ALA A 130 43.16 -6.09 -17.32
N PHE A 131 44.41 -6.27 -16.89
CA PHE A 131 44.76 -6.08 -15.49
C PHE A 131 44.60 -4.62 -15.08
N LYS A 132 44.10 -4.37 -13.87
CA LYS A 132 44.07 -3.03 -13.29
C LYS A 132 45.50 -2.53 -13.05
N PRO A 133 45.76 -1.21 -13.15
CA PRO A 133 47.07 -0.65 -12.81
C PRO A 133 47.37 -0.83 -11.32
N CYS A 134 48.65 -0.88 -10.96
CA CYS A 134 49.07 -0.93 -9.56
C CYS A 134 48.73 0.36 -8.80
N PRO A 135 48.54 0.32 -7.47
CA PRO A 135 48.18 1.51 -6.67
C PRO A 135 49.20 2.64 -6.75
N ASP A 136 50.46 2.31 -6.96
CA ASP A 136 51.59 3.23 -7.13
C ASP A 136 51.76 3.73 -8.58
N GLY A 137 50.91 3.27 -9.50
CA GLY A 137 50.96 3.59 -10.92
C GLY A 137 51.98 2.77 -11.73
N SER A 138 52.64 1.78 -11.12
CA SER A 138 53.49 0.83 -11.83
C SER A 138 52.67 -0.15 -12.68
N GLU A 139 53.33 -0.77 -13.66
CA GLU A 139 52.72 -1.83 -14.47
C GLU A 139 52.87 -3.17 -13.74
N PRO A 140 51.79 -3.95 -13.56
CA PRO A 140 51.87 -5.21 -12.81
C PRO A 140 52.77 -6.23 -13.54
N GLU A 141 53.81 -6.72 -12.88
CA GLU A 141 54.75 -7.68 -13.49
C GLU A 141 54.13 -9.08 -13.59
N ARG A 142 54.14 -9.66 -14.80
CA ARG A 142 53.92 -11.10 -14.99
C ARG A 142 55.17 -11.81 -14.46
N SER A 143 55.09 -12.34 -13.25
CA SER A 143 56.17 -13.06 -12.54
C SER A 143 57.20 -13.61 -13.52
N LYS A 144 58.36 -12.95 -13.63
CA LYS A 144 59.45 -13.45 -14.48
C LYS A 144 59.68 -14.92 -14.14
N PRO A 145 59.79 -15.81 -15.14
CA PRO A 145 60.24 -17.18 -14.88
C PRO A 145 61.51 -17.07 -14.05
N ARG A 146 61.54 -17.77 -12.91
CA ARG A 146 62.74 -17.89 -12.10
C ARG A 146 63.77 -18.58 -12.99
N LEU A 147 64.68 -17.80 -13.56
CA LEU A 147 65.89 -18.30 -14.21
C LEU A 147 66.81 -18.72 -13.07
N ASP A 148 66.57 -19.90 -12.53
CA ASP A 148 67.52 -20.63 -11.69
C ASP A 148 68.60 -21.27 -12.59
#